data_AF-A0A7V7QNM5-F1
#
_entry.id   AF-A0A7V7QNM5-F1
#
_cell.length_a   1.000
_cell.length_b   1.000
_cell.length_c   1.000
_cell.angle_alpha   90.00
_cell.angle_beta   90.00
_cell.angle_gamma   90.00
#
_symmetry.space_group_name_H-M   'P 1'
#
loop_
_entity.id
_entity.type
_entity.pdbx_description
1 polymer ?
#
loop_
_entity_poly.entity_id
_entity_poly.type
_entity_poly.pdbx_seq_one_letter_code
_entity_poly.pdbx_strand_id
1 'polypeptide(L)'
;MLKKRLISFWNELSLKTKLYMIMISVGVLMTVAILVNASVIYGFIGDVKVLMDDNLSSYKFQEALKQEADDFEKLIRNNTSENEKKFVQSCEVTQKNLRAIPYDYRLTGEARYAITWNIKNSYEEYKKQRDKVLSMRSNETGYIKELYKTYQMQDYIQDYAARLMKEVLDGGNIYYEERVVFLKRFPYVICISGLLALTLFFYLTGMLTKNIITVLSDLVHASKGIEKNDFTVRDVKWEGKDEVGQLVYAFNKMKHSMQDYVHTLEEKREVEEKLHKQELEQTKLEQRFSEAQLQLIKSQLNPHFLFNTLNMIFRMTQIEEAPTSQEMLRVLSNLLRYSLRTTAPFAPLNQELRIVEDYMYIQEKRFGDRISWKIECDVQTQMIELPVFLLQPLVENAVIHGISMKEDGGSIKIAIKQNMEQLYIEVSDTGLGMKLEKLEQIRSAIKQRGKGVGIGLGNIYRRISAYYEHGEVQVDSRENEGTRIQIILGRRKQ
;
A
#
# COMPACT_ATOMS: atom_id res chain seq x y z
N MET A 1 30.97 -18.29 25.55
CA MET A 1 31.29 -17.88 24.15
C MET A 1 30.39 -18.54 23.10
N LEU A 2 30.19 -19.87 23.13
CA LEU A 2 29.36 -20.58 22.13
C LEU A 2 27.91 -20.08 22.00
N LYS A 3 27.20 -19.86 23.11
CA LYS A 3 25.81 -19.37 23.08
C LYS A 3 25.66 -18.03 22.36
N LYS A 4 26.56 -17.07 22.60
CA LYS A 4 26.55 -15.77 21.91
C LYS A 4 26.85 -15.91 20.41
N ARG A 5 27.80 -16.77 20.03
CA ARG A 5 28.09 -17.05 18.61
C ARG A 5 26.90 -17.72 17.90
N LEU A 6 26.21 -18.65 18.56
CA LEU A 6 25.02 -19.30 18.00
C LEU A 6 23.85 -18.33 17.83
N ILE A 7 23.61 -17.45 18.81
CA ILE A 7 22.58 -16.41 18.71
C ILE A 7 22.91 -15.42 17.59
N SER A 8 24.17 -14.96 17.51
CA SER A 8 24.63 -14.08 16.44
C SER A 8 24.45 -14.72 15.07
N PHE A 9 24.91 -15.96 14.90
CA PHE A 9 24.75 -16.71 13.66
C PHE A 9 23.27 -16.90 13.31
N TRP A 10 22.45 -17.28 14.28
CA TRP A 10 21.01 -17.42 14.09
C TRP A 10 20.37 -16.11 13.62
N ASN A 11 20.74 -14.98 14.21
CA ASN A 11 20.17 -13.67 13.88
C ASN A 11 20.57 -13.17 12.47
N GLU A 12 21.67 -13.64 11.90
CA GLU A 12 22.08 -13.29 10.53
C GLU A 12 21.42 -14.12 9.44
N LEU A 13 20.81 -15.26 9.78
CA LEU A 13 20.14 -16.12 8.82
C LEU A 13 18.78 -15.57 8.40
N SER A 14 18.46 -15.73 7.12
CA SER A 14 17.14 -15.41 6.58
C SER A 14 16.02 -16.19 7.29
N LEU A 15 14.81 -15.63 7.30
CA LEU A 15 13.63 -16.29 7.88
C LEU A 15 13.39 -17.64 7.23
N LYS A 16 13.52 -17.69 5.90
CA LYS A 16 13.42 -18.91 5.11
C LYS A 16 14.45 -19.94 5.56
N THR A 17 15.71 -19.54 5.72
CA THR A 17 16.79 -20.43 6.17
C THR A 17 16.54 -20.95 7.59
N LYS A 18 16.05 -20.12 8.52
CA LYS A 18 15.68 -20.55 9.87
C LYS A 18 14.59 -21.63 9.86
N LEU A 19 13.54 -21.44 9.06
CA LEU A 19 12.48 -22.44 8.85
C LEU A 19 13.03 -23.76 8.30
N TYR A 20 13.89 -23.69 7.26
CA TYR A 20 14.54 -24.89 6.72
C TYR A 20 15.44 -25.57 7.76
N MET A 21 16.22 -24.83 8.54
CA MET A 21 17.06 -25.46 9.58
C MET A 21 16.23 -26.15 10.65
N ILE A 22 15.08 -25.58 11.06
CA ILE A 22 14.16 -26.25 12.00
C ILE A 22 13.62 -27.54 11.35
N MET A 23 13.10 -27.48 10.12
CA MET A 23 12.57 -28.65 9.42
C MET A 23 13.64 -29.74 9.22
N ILE A 24 14.84 -29.37 8.78
CA ILE A 24 15.96 -30.30 8.58
C ILE A 24 16.39 -30.89 9.91
N SER A 25 16.51 -30.09 10.98
CA SER A 25 16.94 -30.59 12.29
C SER A 25 15.97 -31.64 12.84
N VAL A 26 14.66 -31.40 12.74
CA VAL A 26 13.63 -32.35 13.16
C VAL A 26 13.59 -33.56 12.23
N GLY A 27 13.72 -33.35 10.92
CA GLY A 27 13.80 -34.42 9.93
C GLY A 27 14.96 -35.37 10.19
N VAL A 28 16.18 -34.83 10.40
CA VAL A 28 17.37 -35.62 10.74
C VAL A 28 17.16 -36.40 12.04
N LEU A 29 16.61 -35.75 13.07
CA LEU A 29 16.35 -36.39 14.37
C LEU A 29 15.34 -37.53 14.24
N MET A 30 14.28 -37.34 13.45
CA MET A 30 13.32 -38.40 13.10
C MET A 30 13.95 -39.53 12.29
N THR A 31 14.76 -39.23 11.27
CA THR A 31 15.44 -40.25 10.45
C THR A 31 16.40 -41.08 11.31
N VAL A 32 17.18 -40.46 12.17
CA VAL A 32 18.07 -41.17 13.11
C VAL A 32 17.27 -42.06 14.04
N ALA A 33 16.17 -41.55 14.62
CA ALA A 33 15.29 -42.35 15.47
C ALA A 33 14.74 -43.57 14.70
N ILE A 34 14.23 -43.38 13.48
CA ILE A 34 13.71 -44.47 12.64
C ILE A 34 14.80 -45.50 12.33
N LEU A 35 16.01 -45.07 11.95
CA LEU A 35 17.12 -45.98 11.62
C LEU A 35 17.57 -46.81 12.84
N VAL A 36 17.70 -46.18 14.01
CA VAL A 36 18.02 -46.88 15.26
C VAL A 36 16.94 -47.91 15.57
N ASN A 37 15.67 -47.53 15.43
CA ASN A 37 14.54 -48.44 15.65
C ASN A 37 14.56 -49.62 14.67
N ALA A 38 14.78 -49.37 13.38
CA ALA A 38 14.85 -50.42 12.36
C ALA A 38 16.02 -51.39 12.61
N SER A 39 17.20 -50.85 13.00
CA SER A 39 18.38 -51.66 13.32
C SER A 39 18.14 -52.61 14.50
N VAL A 40 17.47 -52.12 15.54
CA VAL A 40 17.11 -52.92 16.72
C VAL A 40 16.13 -54.05 16.36
N ILE A 41 15.09 -53.76 15.58
CA ILE A 41 14.12 -54.78 15.14
C ILE A 41 14.79 -55.86 14.29
N TYR A 42 15.64 -55.44 13.33
CA TYR A 42 16.32 -56.37 12.45
C TYR A 42 17.27 -57.30 13.21
N GLY A 43 18.02 -56.75 14.19
CA GLY A 43 18.87 -57.56 15.07
C GLY A 43 18.07 -58.59 15.86
N PHE A 44 16.93 -58.19 16.45
CA PHE A 44 16.07 -59.11 17.20
C PHE A 44 15.52 -60.26 16.33
N ILE A 45 15.02 -59.95 15.12
CA ILE A 45 14.52 -60.97 14.20
C ILE A 45 15.63 -61.98 13.84
N GLY A 46 16.86 -61.49 13.66
CA GLY A 46 18.03 -62.34 13.41
C GLY A 46 18.28 -63.33 14.55
N ASP A 47 18.30 -62.83 15.80
CA ASP A 47 18.55 -63.66 16.98
C ASP A 47 17.47 -64.75 17.18
N VAL A 48 16.20 -64.38 17.02
CA VAL A 48 15.07 -65.32 17.13
C VAL A 48 15.16 -66.43 16.08
N LYS A 49 15.58 -66.09 14.86
CA LYS A 49 15.71 -67.06 13.77
C LYS A 49 16.75 -68.14 14.10
N VAL A 50 17.92 -67.74 14.60
CA VAL A 50 19.00 -68.68 14.97
C VAL A 50 18.51 -69.67 16.04
N LEU A 51 17.86 -69.16 17.08
CA LEU A 51 17.29 -70.01 18.14
C LEU A 51 16.22 -70.97 17.63
N MET A 52 15.37 -70.51 16.72
CA MET A 52 14.31 -71.35 16.15
C MET A 52 14.88 -72.45 15.24
N ASP A 53 15.93 -72.17 14.48
CA ASP A 53 16.63 -73.16 13.64
C ASP A 53 17.34 -74.24 14.49
N ASP A 54 17.95 -73.86 15.62
CA ASP A 54 18.58 -74.79 16.57
C ASP A 54 17.55 -75.70 17.27
N ASN A 55 16.43 -75.13 17.73
CA ASN A 55 15.31 -75.88 18.32
C ASN A 55 14.75 -76.89 17.31
N LEU A 56 14.52 -76.45 16.07
CA LEU A 56 13.95 -77.28 15.01
C LEU A 56 14.86 -78.46 14.64
N SER A 57 16.18 -78.24 14.61
CA SER A 57 17.16 -79.27 14.27
C SER A 57 17.22 -80.37 15.34
N SER A 58 17.21 -79.98 16.62
CA SER A 58 17.16 -80.91 17.74
C SER A 58 15.86 -81.72 17.76
N TYR A 59 14.73 -81.07 17.46
CA TYR A 59 13.40 -81.71 17.41
C TYR A 59 13.33 -82.76 16.31
N LYS A 60 13.77 -82.39 15.10
CA LYS A 60 13.79 -83.30 13.94
C LYS A 60 14.65 -84.52 14.19
N PHE A 61 15.78 -84.38 14.89
CA PHE A 61 16.61 -85.52 15.24
C PHE A 61 15.93 -86.44 16.25
N GLN A 62 15.38 -85.89 17.33
CA GLN A 62 14.68 -86.68 18.35
C GLN A 62 13.53 -87.48 17.74
N GLU A 63 12.71 -86.86 16.89
CA GLU A 63 11.60 -87.52 16.21
C GLU A 63 12.07 -88.59 15.23
N ALA A 64 13.12 -88.31 14.45
CA ALA A 64 13.70 -89.28 13.52
C ALA A 64 14.26 -90.51 14.26
N LEU A 65 14.96 -90.30 15.37
CA LEU A 65 15.51 -91.37 16.19
C LEU A 65 14.42 -92.26 16.79
N LYS A 66 13.31 -91.64 17.24
CA LYS A 66 12.14 -92.38 17.73
C LYS A 66 11.51 -93.22 16.63
N GLN A 67 11.30 -92.63 15.46
CA GLN A 67 10.75 -93.32 14.29
C GLN A 67 11.64 -94.49 13.86
N GLU A 68 12.97 -94.33 13.87
CA GLU A 68 13.90 -95.42 13.59
C GLU A 68 13.78 -96.56 14.60
N ALA A 69 13.67 -96.26 15.89
CA ALA A 69 13.49 -97.28 16.93
C ALA A 69 12.17 -98.05 16.76
N ASP A 70 11.07 -97.34 16.49
CA ASP A 70 9.75 -97.93 16.24
C ASP A 70 9.76 -98.83 14.99
N ASP A 71 10.42 -98.39 13.92
CA ASP A 71 10.51 -99.18 12.68
C ASP A 71 11.47 -100.37 12.82
N PHE A 72 12.54 -100.24 13.62
CA PHE A 72 13.39 -101.36 14.01
C PHE A 72 12.58 -102.42 14.77
N GLU A 73 11.78 -102.01 15.75
CA GLU A 73 10.93 -102.94 16.51
C GLU A 73 9.91 -103.67 15.61
N LYS A 74 9.26 -102.94 14.69
CA LYS A 74 8.35 -103.55 13.71
C LYS A 74 9.05 -104.55 12.79
N LEU A 75 10.28 -104.25 12.37
CA LEU A 75 11.09 -105.15 11.54
C LEU A 75 11.43 -106.45 12.29
N ILE A 76 11.80 -106.35 13.57
CA ILE A 76 12.10 -107.51 14.42
C ILE A 76 10.84 -108.35 14.68
N ARG A 77 9.68 -107.72 14.91
CA ARG A 77 8.40 -108.43 15.13
C ARG A 77 7.84 -109.08 13.86
N ASN A 78 7.97 -108.43 12.71
CA ASN A 78 7.45 -108.91 11.43
C ASN A 78 8.40 -108.54 10.28
N ASN A 79 9.22 -109.51 9.86
CA ASN A 79 10.25 -109.29 8.84
C ASN A 79 9.64 -109.34 7.42
N THR A 80 9.14 -108.19 6.96
CA THR A 80 8.65 -107.99 5.59
C THR A 80 9.55 -107.03 4.83
N SER A 81 9.59 -107.17 3.49
CA SER A 81 10.34 -106.24 2.62
C SER A 81 9.86 -104.79 2.74
N GLU A 82 8.59 -104.56 3.12
CA GLU A 82 8.07 -103.22 3.37
C GLU A 82 8.64 -102.61 4.66
N ASN A 83 8.70 -103.38 5.75
CA ASN A 83 9.28 -102.93 7.02
C ASN A 83 10.78 -102.68 6.90
N GLU A 84 11.49 -103.49 6.11
CA GLU A 84 12.91 -103.30 5.81
C GLU A 84 13.15 -101.97 5.09
N LYS A 85 12.38 -101.66 4.04
CA LYS A 85 12.48 -100.37 3.33
C LYS A 85 12.19 -99.18 4.22
N LYS A 86 11.13 -99.25 5.04
CA LYS A 86 10.76 -98.19 5.98
C LYS A 86 11.87 -97.95 7.01
N PHE A 87 12.41 -99.02 7.57
CA PHE A 87 13.51 -98.92 8.53
C PHE A 87 14.78 -98.31 7.91
N VAL A 88 15.17 -98.73 6.70
CA VAL A 88 16.31 -98.13 5.99
C VAL A 88 16.09 -96.63 5.74
N GLN A 89 14.89 -96.23 5.32
CA GLN A 89 14.55 -94.82 5.15
C GLN A 89 14.63 -94.04 6.48
N SER A 90 14.09 -94.60 7.56
CA SER A 90 14.17 -93.99 8.89
C SER A 90 15.62 -93.83 9.35
N CYS A 91 16.50 -94.81 9.09
CA CYS A 91 17.94 -94.70 9.38
C CYS A 91 18.61 -93.55 8.61
N GLU A 92 18.29 -93.38 7.32
CA GLU A 92 18.83 -92.28 6.51
C GLU A 92 18.37 -90.92 7.04
N VAL A 93 17.10 -90.81 7.43
CA VAL A 93 16.51 -89.59 8.00
C VAL A 93 17.16 -89.27 9.35
N THR A 94 17.34 -90.25 10.24
CA THR A 94 18.04 -90.06 11.53
C THR A 94 19.47 -89.60 11.31
N GLN A 95 20.22 -90.24 10.41
CA GLN A 95 21.60 -89.85 10.15
C GLN A 95 21.71 -88.46 9.52
N LYS A 96 20.78 -88.09 8.64
CA LYS A 96 20.71 -86.73 8.07
C LYS A 96 20.46 -85.70 9.15
N ASN A 97 19.48 -85.92 10.04
CA ASN A 97 19.15 -84.98 11.11
C ASN A 97 20.26 -84.93 12.19
N LEU A 98 20.94 -86.04 12.48
CA LEU A 98 22.09 -86.08 13.39
C LEU A 98 23.26 -85.22 12.89
N ARG A 99 23.48 -85.19 11.56
CA ARG A 99 24.49 -84.31 10.95
C ARG A 99 24.09 -82.84 10.97
N ALA A 100 22.79 -82.55 10.99
CA ALA A 100 22.27 -81.19 11.05
C ALA A 100 22.36 -80.58 12.45
N ILE A 101 22.56 -81.38 13.51
CA ILE A 101 22.75 -80.86 14.87
C ILE A 101 24.09 -80.10 14.96
N PRO A 102 24.08 -78.84 15.41
CA PRO A 102 25.28 -78.06 15.65
C PRO A 102 26.27 -78.79 16.57
N TYR A 103 27.53 -78.84 16.16
CA TYR A 103 28.60 -79.54 16.88
C TYR A 103 29.90 -78.74 16.80
N ASP A 104 29.85 -77.53 17.33
CA ASP A 104 31.00 -76.64 17.48
C ASP A 104 30.99 -76.11 18.92
N TYR A 105 32.06 -76.40 19.66
CA TYR A 105 32.23 -75.98 21.04
C TYR A 105 32.05 -74.46 21.22
N ARG A 106 32.50 -73.66 20.25
CA ARG A 106 32.42 -72.19 20.31
C ARG A 106 31.01 -71.67 20.12
N LEU A 107 30.16 -72.42 19.41
CA LEU A 107 28.78 -72.03 19.11
C LEU A 107 27.80 -72.59 20.14
N THR A 108 28.00 -73.82 20.60
CA THR A 108 27.02 -74.52 21.45
C THR A 108 27.35 -74.46 22.94
N GLY A 109 28.59 -74.13 23.30
CA GLY A 109 29.06 -74.17 24.69
C GLY A 109 29.28 -75.59 25.22
N GLU A 110 29.83 -75.69 26.43
CA GLU A 110 30.30 -76.95 27.03
C GLU A 110 29.19 -77.99 27.19
N ALA A 111 28.05 -77.61 27.80
CA ALA A 111 26.96 -78.53 28.10
C ALA A 111 26.34 -79.15 26.84
N ARG A 112 25.96 -78.32 25.85
CA ARG A 112 25.39 -78.82 24.58
C ARG A 112 26.40 -79.59 23.76
N TYR A 113 27.68 -79.17 23.75
CA TYR A 113 28.73 -79.89 23.03
C TYR A 113 28.91 -81.30 23.60
N ALA A 114 28.96 -81.44 24.93
CA ALA A 114 29.10 -82.73 25.58
C ALA A 114 27.91 -83.66 25.30
N ILE A 115 26.68 -83.14 25.33
CA ILE A 115 25.48 -83.91 25.00
C ILE A 115 25.50 -84.35 23.54
N THR A 116 25.76 -83.44 22.60
CA THR A 116 25.83 -83.77 21.16
C THR A 116 26.96 -84.76 20.84
N TRP A 117 28.11 -84.64 21.52
CA TRP A 117 29.21 -85.60 21.43
C TRP A 117 28.75 -87.01 21.85
N ASN A 118 28.08 -87.11 23.00
CA ASN A 118 27.54 -88.38 23.50
C ASN A 118 26.53 -88.99 22.53
N ILE A 119 25.61 -88.18 21.99
CA ILE A 119 24.64 -88.65 20.98
C ILE A 119 25.36 -89.19 19.76
N LYS A 120 26.29 -88.43 19.18
CA LYS A 120 27.00 -88.83 17.94
C LYS A 120 27.78 -90.14 18.13
N ASN A 121 28.53 -90.28 19.21
CA ASN A 121 29.30 -91.50 19.48
C ASN A 121 28.41 -92.69 19.83
N SER A 122 27.38 -92.46 20.64
CA SER A 122 26.46 -93.53 21.04
C SER A 122 25.65 -94.03 19.84
N TYR A 123 25.27 -93.14 18.92
CA TYR A 123 24.59 -93.53 17.68
C TYR A 123 25.48 -94.33 16.74
N GLU A 124 26.77 -93.99 16.59
CA GLU A 124 27.71 -94.79 15.81
C GLU A 124 27.92 -96.19 16.41
N GLU A 125 27.98 -96.31 17.74
CA GLU A 125 28.09 -97.62 18.38
C GLU A 125 26.78 -98.42 18.32
N TYR A 126 25.64 -97.75 18.48
CA TYR A 126 24.31 -98.34 18.30
C TYR A 126 24.14 -98.87 16.88
N LYS A 127 24.59 -98.12 15.86
CA LYS A 127 24.54 -98.56 14.47
C LYS A 127 25.26 -99.90 14.29
N LYS A 128 26.48 -100.06 14.82
CA LYS A 128 27.22 -101.33 14.76
C LYS A 128 26.48 -102.46 15.48
N GLN A 129 25.95 -102.19 16.68
CA GLN A 129 25.23 -103.17 17.48
C GLN A 129 23.92 -103.61 16.81
N ARG A 130 23.18 -102.67 16.24
CA ARG A 130 21.95 -102.87 15.48
C ARG A 130 22.20 -103.69 14.21
N ASP A 131 23.21 -103.32 13.43
CA ASP A 131 23.58 -104.04 12.21
C ASP A 131 24.04 -105.47 12.54
N LYS A 132 24.72 -105.67 13.69
CA LYS A 132 25.04 -107.01 14.22
C LYS A 132 23.77 -107.82 14.50
N VAL A 133 22.78 -107.26 15.22
CA VAL A 133 21.51 -107.96 15.50
C VAL A 133 20.75 -108.30 14.22
N LEU A 134 20.76 -107.45 13.21
CA LEU A 134 20.14 -107.71 11.91
C LEU A 134 20.82 -108.85 11.13
N SER A 135 22.12 -109.06 11.35
CA SER A 135 22.88 -110.15 10.71
C SER A 135 22.76 -111.51 11.41
N MET A 136 22.30 -111.53 12.66
CA MET A 136 22.12 -112.75 13.47
C MET A 136 20.79 -113.43 13.15
N ARG A 137 20.76 -114.77 13.16
CA ARG A 137 19.50 -115.52 13.08
C ARG A 137 18.76 -115.51 14.43
N SER A 138 17.44 -115.47 14.40
CA SER A 138 16.60 -115.42 15.62
C SER A 138 16.77 -116.62 16.56
N ASN A 139 17.34 -117.72 16.08
CA ASN A 139 17.62 -118.94 16.83
C ASN A 139 19.08 -119.07 17.32
N GLU A 140 19.95 -118.09 17.04
CA GLU A 140 21.33 -118.10 17.52
C GLU A 140 21.43 -117.82 19.03
N THR A 141 22.29 -118.57 19.71
CA THR A 141 22.53 -118.43 21.16
C THR A 141 23.02 -117.02 21.48
N GLY A 142 22.22 -116.27 22.24
CA GLY A 142 22.56 -114.89 22.63
C GLY A 142 21.86 -113.79 21.81
N TYR A 143 21.08 -114.13 20.77
CA TYR A 143 20.31 -113.15 19.97
C TYR A 143 19.46 -112.21 20.84
N ILE A 144 18.67 -112.79 21.77
CA ILE A 144 17.82 -112.02 22.69
C ILE A 144 18.66 -111.03 23.52
N LYS A 145 19.83 -111.45 24.01
CA LYS A 145 20.71 -110.57 24.80
C LYS A 145 21.22 -109.39 23.98
N GLU A 146 21.63 -109.64 22.74
CA GLU A 146 22.12 -108.59 21.84
C GLU A 146 20.98 -107.66 21.38
N LEU A 147 19.76 -108.17 21.22
CA LEU A 147 18.55 -107.39 20.92
C LEU A 147 18.18 -106.46 22.08
N TYR A 148 18.14 -106.96 23.31
CA TYR A 148 17.90 -106.12 24.50
C TYR A 148 19.00 -105.07 24.68
N LYS A 149 20.25 -105.39 24.35
CA LYS A 149 21.34 -104.40 24.33
C LYS A 149 21.08 -103.31 23.29
N THR A 150 20.56 -103.64 22.11
CA THR A 150 20.15 -102.64 21.10
C THR A 150 19.04 -101.73 21.63
N TYR A 151 18.00 -102.28 22.27
CA TYR A 151 16.93 -101.47 22.88
C TYR A 151 17.47 -100.53 23.97
N GLN A 152 18.34 -101.03 24.85
CA GLN A 152 18.98 -100.18 25.86
C GLN A 152 19.80 -99.04 25.25
N MET A 153 20.47 -99.26 24.12
CA MET A 153 21.19 -98.21 23.41
C MET A 153 20.25 -97.21 22.73
N GLN A 154 19.11 -97.66 22.19
CA GLN A 154 18.07 -96.76 21.65
C GLN A 154 17.52 -95.86 22.76
N ASP A 155 17.12 -96.44 23.89
CA ASP A 155 16.63 -95.70 25.06
C ASP A 155 17.68 -94.69 25.55
N TYR A 156 18.95 -95.10 25.59
CA TYR A 156 20.05 -94.21 25.99
C TYR A 156 20.19 -93.02 25.03
N ILE A 157 20.22 -93.23 23.72
CA ILE A 157 20.35 -92.12 22.76
C ILE A 157 19.08 -91.25 22.78
N GLN A 158 17.90 -91.84 22.95
CA GLN A 158 16.64 -91.09 23.07
C GLN A 158 16.62 -90.19 24.32
N ASP A 159 17.10 -90.68 25.47
CA ASP A 159 17.24 -89.89 26.68
C ASP A 159 18.22 -88.71 26.46
N TYR A 160 19.36 -88.95 25.81
CA TYR A 160 20.28 -87.87 25.48
C TYR A 160 19.72 -86.89 24.44
N ALA A 161 18.94 -87.35 23.46
CA ALA A 161 18.24 -86.48 22.50
C ALA A 161 17.21 -85.60 23.22
N ALA A 162 16.48 -86.15 24.19
CA ALA A 162 15.56 -85.40 25.04
C ALA A 162 16.29 -84.39 25.95
N ARG A 163 17.45 -84.76 26.51
CA ARG A 163 18.32 -83.85 27.27
C ARG A 163 18.85 -82.72 26.40
N LEU A 164 19.27 -83.01 25.16
CA LEU A 164 19.71 -81.99 24.21
C LEU A 164 18.58 -81.01 23.92
N MET A 165 17.39 -81.53 23.61
CA MET A 165 16.19 -80.71 23.39
C MET A 165 15.91 -79.82 24.59
N LYS A 166 15.96 -80.37 25.80
CA LYS A 166 15.77 -79.62 27.04
C LYS A 166 16.81 -78.52 27.21
N GLU A 167 18.10 -78.82 27.03
CA GLU A 167 19.19 -77.84 27.14
C GLU A 167 19.09 -76.74 26.06
N VAL A 168 18.62 -77.12 24.88
CA VAL A 168 18.36 -76.22 23.76
C VAL A 168 17.20 -75.27 24.07
N LEU A 169 16.09 -75.81 24.60
CA LEU A 169 14.93 -75.07 25.06
C LEU A 169 15.22 -74.18 26.27
N ASP A 170 15.89 -74.68 27.30
CA ASP A 170 16.18 -73.95 28.54
C ASP A 170 17.13 -72.77 28.25
N GLY A 171 18.20 -73.00 27.50
CA GLY A 171 19.11 -71.92 27.07
C GLY A 171 18.44 -70.92 26.13
N GLY A 172 17.53 -71.38 25.26
CA GLY A 172 16.70 -70.50 24.44
C GLY A 172 15.75 -69.67 25.30
N ASN A 173 15.06 -70.28 26.26
CA ASN A 173 14.05 -69.62 27.09
C ASN A 173 14.65 -68.51 27.95
N ILE A 174 15.85 -68.71 28.52
CA ILE A 174 16.58 -67.65 29.23
C ILE A 174 16.88 -66.47 28.29
N TYR A 175 17.37 -66.75 27.08
CA TYR A 175 17.63 -65.72 26.07
C TYR A 175 16.35 -64.96 25.65
N TYR A 176 15.25 -65.69 25.46
CA TYR A 176 13.95 -65.12 25.12
C TYR A 176 13.38 -64.28 26.26
N GLU A 177 13.41 -64.77 27.50
CA GLU A 177 12.89 -64.05 28.67
C GLU A 177 13.59 -62.72 28.91
N GLU A 178 14.92 -62.67 28.76
CA GLU A 178 15.69 -61.43 28.88
C GLU A 178 15.37 -60.43 27.76
N ARG A 179 15.26 -60.90 26.51
CA ARG A 179 15.05 -60.03 25.33
C ARG A 179 13.60 -59.59 25.14
N VAL A 180 12.61 -60.38 25.55
CA VAL A 180 11.18 -60.04 25.42
C VAL A 180 10.80 -58.81 26.25
N VAL A 181 11.42 -58.61 27.42
CA VAL A 181 11.23 -57.39 28.22
C VAL A 181 11.65 -56.15 27.43
N PHE A 182 12.76 -56.24 26.71
CA PHE A 182 13.24 -55.17 25.83
C PHE A 182 12.28 -54.93 24.65
N LEU A 183 11.76 -56.00 24.04
CA LEU A 183 10.77 -55.91 22.96
C LEU A 183 9.47 -55.21 23.40
N LYS A 184 8.97 -55.52 24.60
CA LYS A 184 7.77 -54.87 25.15
C LYS A 184 7.99 -53.39 25.45
N ARG A 185 9.22 -52.97 25.76
CA ARG A 185 9.58 -51.56 26.01
C ARG A 185 9.74 -50.75 24.72
N PHE A 186 9.97 -51.41 23.59
CA PHE A 186 10.33 -50.79 22.32
C PHE A 186 9.29 -49.79 21.77
N PRO A 187 7.96 -50.09 21.75
CA PRO A 187 6.96 -49.12 21.31
C PRO A 187 6.97 -47.83 22.15
N TYR A 188 7.25 -47.94 23.45
CA TYR A 188 7.32 -46.78 24.33
C TYR A 188 8.53 -45.89 24.00
N VAL A 189 9.67 -46.47 23.63
CA VAL A 189 10.86 -45.70 23.20
C VAL A 189 10.56 -44.94 21.90
N ILE A 190 9.86 -45.58 20.95
CA ILE A 190 9.40 -44.92 19.72
C ILE A 190 8.47 -43.74 20.05
N CYS A 191 7.44 -43.98 20.86
CA CYS A 191 6.49 -42.95 21.25
C CYS A 191 7.17 -41.77 21.98
N ILE A 192 8.07 -42.04 22.92
CA ILE A 192 8.79 -41.01 23.68
C ILE A 192 9.70 -40.20 22.77
N SER A 193 10.50 -40.85 21.92
CA SER A 193 11.39 -40.15 20.98
C SER A 193 10.61 -39.30 19.97
N GLY A 194 9.49 -39.80 19.45
CA GLY A 194 8.59 -39.05 18.58
C GLY A 194 7.95 -37.84 19.29
N LEU A 195 7.51 -38.02 20.54
CA LEU A 195 6.96 -36.93 21.36
C LEU A 195 8.01 -35.85 21.65
N LEU A 196 9.26 -36.25 21.95
CA LEU A 196 10.37 -35.31 22.15
C LEU A 196 10.69 -34.52 20.87
N ALA A 197 10.70 -35.17 19.71
CA ALA A 197 10.90 -34.49 18.43
C ALA A 197 9.77 -33.49 18.13
N LEU A 198 8.53 -33.88 18.41
CA LEU A 198 7.34 -33.05 18.17
C LEU A 198 7.28 -31.85 19.12
N THR A 199 7.56 -32.05 20.41
CA THR A 199 7.62 -30.95 21.40
C THR A 199 8.74 -29.97 21.07
N LEU A 200 9.92 -30.45 20.65
CA LEU A 200 11.02 -29.61 20.20
C LEU A 200 10.63 -28.79 18.95
N PHE A 201 9.92 -29.40 18.00
CA PHE A 201 9.42 -28.72 16.80
C PHE A 201 8.48 -27.56 17.16
N PHE A 202 7.47 -27.82 17.99
CA PHE A 202 6.53 -26.79 18.44
C PHE A 202 7.22 -25.69 19.25
N TYR A 203 8.19 -26.05 20.09
CA TYR A 203 8.97 -25.08 20.86
C TYR A 203 9.79 -24.14 19.97
N LEU A 204 10.58 -24.69 19.02
CA LEU A 204 11.40 -23.90 18.11
C LEU A 204 10.54 -23.02 17.18
N THR A 205 9.45 -23.57 16.67
CA THR A 205 8.50 -22.84 15.83
C THR A 205 7.83 -21.72 16.62
N GLY A 206 7.33 -22.00 17.83
CA GLY A 206 6.68 -21.02 18.69
C GLY A 206 7.62 -19.89 19.10
N MET A 207 8.89 -20.18 19.40
CA MET A 207 9.90 -19.16 19.69
C MET A 207 10.11 -18.22 18.50
N LEU A 208 10.23 -18.77 17.28
CA LEU A 208 10.40 -17.98 16.05
C LEU A 208 9.15 -17.12 15.77
N THR A 209 7.96 -17.71 15.85
CA THR A 209 6.68 -17.02 15.63
C THR A 209 6.45 -15.91 16.65
N LYS A 210 6.70 -16.15 17.95
CA LYS A 210 6.51 -15.14 19.00
C LYS A 210 7.40 -13.90 18.78
N ASN A 211 8.66 -14.11 18.41
CA ASN A 211 9.59 -13.00 18.13
C ASN A 211 9.09 -12.14 16.96
N ILE A 212 8.61 -12.76 15.88
CA ILE A 212 8.07 -12.05 14.71
C ILE A 212 6.78 -11.30 15.06
N ILE A 213 5.83 -11.96 15.72
CA ILE A 213 4.53 -11.37 16.06
C ILE A 213 4.71 -10.14 16.95
N THR A 214 5.63 -10.19 17.92
CA THR A 214 5.90 -9.05 18.81
C THR A 214 6.36 -7.83 18.01
N VAL A 215 7.31 -8.01 17.08
CA VAL A 215 7.81 -6.94 16.22
C VAL A 215 6.74 -6.40 15.27
N LEU A 216 5.92 -7.28 14.69
CA LEU A 216 4.80 -6.86 13.85
C LEU A 216 3.80 -6.02 14.65
N SER A 217 3.52 -6.41 15.90
CA SER A 217 2.68 -5.62 16.80
C SER A 217 3.28 -4.24 17.09
N ASP A 218 4.58 -4.16 17.35
CA ASP A 218 5.28 -2.89 17.57
C ASP A 218 5.25 -1.99 16.33
N LEU A 219 5.41 -2.56 15.13
CA LEU A 219 5.27 -1.83 13.86
C LEU A 219 3.85 -1.29 13.67
N VAL A 220 2.82 -2.10 13.99
CA VAL A 220 1.42 -1.68 13.92
C VAL A 220 1.14 -0.54 14.90
N HIS A 221 1.66 -0.62 16.13
CA HIS A 221 1.52 0.45 17.12
C HIS A 221 2.24 1.73 16.69
N ALA A 222 3.47 1.63 16.18
CA ALA A 222 4.21 2.78 15.67
C ALA A 222 3.49 3.42 14.46
N SER A 223 2.91 2.60 13.57
CA SER A 223 2.12 3.08 12.43
C SER A 223 0.90 3.89 12.87
N LYS A 224 0.17 3.44 13.90
CA LYS A 224 -0.95 4.21 14.50
C LYS A 224 -0.48 5.54 15.14
N GLY A 225 0.76 5.61 15.61
CA GLY A 225 1.37 6.86 16.07
C GLY A 225 1.58 7.85 14.91
N ILE A 226 2.16 7.36 13.82
CA ILE A 226 2.38 8.13 12.58
C ILE A 226 1.06 8.69 12.03
N GLU A 227 -0.01 7.91 12.03
CA GLU A 227 -1.35 8.36 11.60
C GLU A 227 -1.85 9.58 12.41
N LYS A 228 -1.46 9.68 13.67
CA LYS A 228 -1.80 10.79 14.57
C LYS A 228 -0.76 11.92 14.56
N ASN A 229 0.18 11.90 13.62
CA ASN A 229 1.36 12.77 13.57
C ASN A 229 2.25 12.70 14.84
N ASP A 230 2.19 11.59 15.59
CA ASP A 230 3.07 11.35 16.72
C ASP A 230 4.26 10.49 16.29
N PHE A 231 5.37 11.16 16.03
CA PHE A 231 6.64 10.52 15.66
C PHE A 231 7.57 10.27 16.87
N THR A 232 7.13 10.59 18.09
CA THR A 232 7.96 10.47 19.31
C THR A 232 8.11 9.03 19.80
N VAL A 233 7.27 8.12 19.30
CA VAL A 233 7.31 6.70 19.62
C VAL A 233 8.70 6.14 19.26
N ARG A 234 9.28 5.37 20.19
CA ARG A 234 10.61 4.77 20.02
C ARG A 234 10.67 3.88 18.78
N ASP A 235 11.84 3.86 18.14
CA ASP A 235 12.11 2.98 17.00
C ASP A 235 11.87 1.52 17.35
N VAL A 236 11.24 0.81 16.42
CA VAL A 236 11.05 -0.63 16.53
C VAL A 236 12.42 -1.28 16.45
N LYS A 237 12.72 -2.18 17.38
CA LYS A 237 14.02 -2.84 17.49
C LYS A 237 13.95 -4.28 17.01
N TRP A 238 14.93 -4.65 16.19
CA TRP A 238 15.16 -6.02 15.79
C TRP A 238 16.65 -6.28 15.67
N GLU A 239 17.13 -7.34 16.32
CA GLU A 239 18.56 -7.69 16.32
C GLU A 239 19.00 -8.48 15.07
N GLY A 240 18.05 -9.01 14.31
CA GLY A 240 18.34 -9.80 13.11
C GLY A 240 18.65 -8.94 11.88
N LYS A 241 19.45 -9.49 10.96
CA LYS A 241 19.71 -8.89 9.63
C LYS A 241 18.90 -9.55 8.51
N ASP A 242 17.89 -10.32 8.89
CA ASP A 242 16.99 -11.03 7.99
C ASP A 242 15.95 -10.09 7.36
N GLU A 243 15.00 -10.65 6.64
CA GLU A 243 13.94 -9.92 5.94
C GLU A 243 13.11 -9.04 6.90
N VAL A 244 12.90 -9.50 8.14
CA VAL A 244 12.22 -8.71 9.18
C VAL A 244 13.07 -7.50 9.58
N GLY A 245 14.38 -7.68 9.70
CA GLY A 245 15.31 -6.59 9.99
C GLY A 245 15.36 -5.53 8.90
N GLN A 246 15.34 -5.94 7.63
CA GLN A 246 15.25 -5.03 6.51
C GLN A 246 13.94 -4.23 6.54
N LEU A 247 12.83 -4.90 6.84
CA LEU A 247 11.52 -4.24 6.98
C LEU A 247 11.52 -3.22 8.13
N VAL A 248 12.05 -3.59 9.30
CA VAL A 248 12.17 -2.68 10.46
C VAL A 248 13.05 -1.48 10.13
N TYR A 249 14.19 -1.70 9.46
CA TYR A 249 15.07 -0.62 9.03
C TYR A 249 14.38 0.33 8.04
N ALA A 250 13.72 -0.22 7.02
CA ALA A 250 12.98 0.58 6.04
C ALA A 250 11.84 1.37 6.69
N PHE A 251 11.10 0.75 7.62
CA PHE A 251 10.03 1.39 8.36
C PHE A 251 10.53 2.53 9.24
N ASN A 252 11.58 2.31 10.05
CA ASN A 252 12.15 3.37 10.89
C ASN A 252 12.70 4.51 10.04
N LYS A 253 13.38 4.20 8.92
CA LYS A 253 13.85 5.21 7.97
C LYS A 253 12.69 6.04 7.39
N MET A 254 11.60 5.39 6.97
CA MET A 254 10.40 6.06 6.49
C MET A 254 9.78 6.95 7.57
N LYS A 255 9.68 6.47 8.81
CA LYS A 255 9.17 7.25 9.94
C LYS A 255 9.96 8.54 10.14
N HIS A 256 11.29 8.45 10.21
CA HIS A 256 12.16 9.62 10.37
C HIS A 256 12.05 10.59 9.19
N SER A 257 12.05 10.08 7.95
CA SER A 257 11.85 10.94 6.78
C SER A 257 10.48 11.62 6.73
N MET A 258 9.42 10.95 7.20
CA MET A 258 8.09 11.58 7.33
C MET A 258 8.09 12.65 8.43
N GLN A 259 8.74 12.40 9.56
CA GLN A 259 8.89 13.39 10.63
C GLN A 259 9.59 14.66 10.11
N ASP A 260 10.71 14.51 9.39
CA ASP A 260 11.44 15.63 8.81
C ASP A 260 10.59 16.39 7.77
N TYR A 261 9.81 15.66 6.97
CA TYR A 261 8.92 16.26 5.96
C TYR A 261 7.79 17.06 6.61
N VAL A 262 7.17 16.54 7.67
CA VAL A 262 6.13 17.25 8.42
C VAL A 262 6.69 18.53 9.05
N HIS A 263 7.87 18.44 9.70
CA HIS A 263 8.54 19.61 10.27
C HIS A 263 8.84 20.68 9.21
N THR A 264 9.37 20.26 8.05
CA THR A 264 9.67 21.19 6.93
C THR A 264 8.39 21.84 6.39
N LEU A 265 7.27 21.11 6.34
CA LEU A 265 5.99 21.67 5.92
C LEU A 265 5.44 22.71 6.90
N GLU A 266 5.58 22.46 8.21
CA GLU A 266 5.18 23.40 9.25
C GLU A 266 6.01 24.69 9.19
N GLU A 267 7.34 24.58 9.10
CA GLU A 267 8.23 25.74 8.90
C GLU A 267 7.87 26.54 7.65
N LYS A 268 7.59 25.84 6.54
CA LYS A 268 7.23 26.50 5.28
C LYS A 268 5.90 27.24 5.39
N ARG A 269 4.89 26.65 6.04
CA ARG A 269 3.59 27.31 6.26
C ARG A 269 3.75 28.58 7.09
N GLU A 270 4.54 28.55 8.16
CA GLU A 270 4.78 29.75 8.96
C GLU A 270 5.45 30.88 8.15
N VAL A 271 6.39 30.53 7.26
CA VAL A 271 7.04 31.50 6.38
C VAL A 271 6.06 32.05 5.34
N GLU A 272 5.25 31.20 4.71
CA GLU A 272 4.23 31.61 3.74
C GLU A 272 3.18 32.54 4.38
N GLU A 273 2.71 32.25 5.60
CA GLU A 273 1.79 33.12 6.34
C GLU A 273 2.41 34.49 6.67
N LYS A 274 3.67 34.51 7.12
CA LYS A 274 4.40 35.77 7.37
C LYS A 274 4.56 36.60 6.10
N LEU A 275 4.92 35.95 4.99
CA LEU A 275 5.09 36.63 3.69
C LEU A 275 3.75 37.20 3.20
N HIS A 276 2.68 36.42 3.26
CA HIS A 276 1.35 36.87 2.84
C HIS A 276 0.87 38.09 3.65
N LYS A 277 1.14 38.10 4.97
CA LYS A 277 0.83 39.25 5.81
C LYS A 277 1.63 40.50 5.40
N GLN A 278 2.91 40.35 5.09
CA GLN A 278 3.76 41.45 4.62
C GLN A 278 3.28 42.01 3.26
N GLU A 279 2.94 41.16 2.30
CA GLU A 279 2.41 41.58 0.99
C GLU A 279 1.11 42.37 1.14
N LEU A 280 0.22 41.95 2.04
CA LEU A 280 -1.03 42.65 2.31
C LEU A 280 -0.78 44.03 2.95
N GLU A 281 0.17 44.13 3.89
CA GLU A 281 0.57 45.40 4.48
C GLU A 281 1.18 46.34 3.44
N GLN A 282 2.05 45.83 2.57
CA GLN A 282 2.65 46.61 1.48
C GLN A 282 1.59 47.15 0.52
N THR A 283 0.66 46.30 0.08
CA THR A 283 -0.42 46.69 -0.84
C THR A 283 -1.28 47.80 -0.23
N LYS A 284 -1.60 47.71 1.07
CA LYS A 284 -2.35 48.76 1.79
C LYS A 284 -1.58 50.08 1.88
N LEU A 285 -0.27 50.02 2.07
CA LEU A 285 0.59 51.21 2.09
C LEU A 285 0.63 51.89 0.73
N GLU A 286 0.80 51.12 -0.35
CA GLU A 286 0.79 51.64 -1.73
C GLU A 286 -0.54 52.32 -2.08
N GLN A 287 -1.66 51.71 -1.70
CA GLN A 287 -2.98 52.31 -1.90
C GLN A 287 -3.11 53.66 -1.17
N ARG A 288 -2.76 53.71 0.12
CA ARG A 288 -2.80 54.95 0.92
C ARG A 288 -1.90 56.03 0.33
N PHE A 289 -0.72 55.64 -0.17
CA PHE A 289 0.20 56.56 -0.82
C PHE A 289 -0.39 57.16 -2.10
N SER A 290 -1.00 56.32 -2.95
CA SER A 290 -1.67 56.79 -4.18
C SER A 290 -2.84 57.74 -3.88
N GLU A 291 -3.66 57.42 -2.87
CA GLU A 291 -4.76 58.28 -2.41
C GLU A 291 -4.24 59.64 -1.92
N ALA A 292 -3.16 59.65 -1.14
CA ALA A 292 -2.53 60.88 -0.66
C ALA A 292 -1.97 61.73 -1.80
N GLN A 293 -1.31 61.13 -2.80
CA GLN A 293 -0.83 61.85 -3.98
C GLN A 293 -1.97 62.50 -4.76
N LEU A 294 -3.08 61.79 -4.95
CA LEU A 294 -4.25 62.30 -5.66
C LEU A 294 -4.88 63.48 -4.90
N GLN A 295 -4.97 63.39 -3.57
CA GLN A 295 -5.43 64.51 -2.73
C GLN A 295 -4.49 65.71 -2.82
N LEU A 296 -3.17 65.50 -2.81
CA LEU A 296 -2.18 66.56 -2.94
C LEU A 296 -2.34 67.30 -4.27
N ILE A 297 -2.44 66.58 -5.39
CA ILE A 297 -2.67 67.16 -6.72
C ILE A 297 -3.96 68.00 -6.75
N LYS A 298 -5.06 67.47 -6.18
CA LYS A 298 -6.32 68.22 -6.08
C LYS A 298 -6.17 69.50 -5.25
N SER A 299 -5.36 69.50 -4.19
CA SER A 299 -5.14 70.65 -3.32
C SER A 299 -4.31 71.77 -3.96
N GLN A 300 -3.44 71.45 -4.93
CA GLN A 300 -2.62 72.44 -5.64
C GLN A 300 -3.46 73.37 -6.53
N LEU A 301 -4.61 72.90 -7.01
CA LEU A 301 -5.63 73.77 -7.60
C LEU A 301 -6.39 74.45 -6.46
N ASN A 302 -5.93 75.62 -5.97
CA ASN A 302 -6.64 76.33 -4.89
C ASN A 302 -8.02 76.79 -5.38
N PRO A 303 -9.12 76.08 -5.06
CA PRO A 303 -10.43 76.37 -5.66
C PRO A 303 -10.92 77.73 -5.16
N HIS A 304 -10.58 78.07 -3.92
CA HIS A 304 -10.93 79.35 -3.32
C HIS A 304 -10.28 80.52 -4.06
N PHE A 305 -9.00 80.44 -4.40
CA PHE A 305 -8.34 81.47 -5.21
C PHE A 305 -8.99 81.63 -6.60
N LEU A 306 -9.30 80.52 -7.27
CA LEU A 306 -9.97 80.55 -8.58
C LEU A 306 -11.37 81.16 -8.50
N PHE A 307 -12.20 80.75 -7.53
CA PHE A 307 -13.54 81.33 -7.34
C PHE A 307 -13.47 82.80 -6.96
N ASN A 308 -12.52 83.19 -6.11
CA ASN A 308 -12.36 84.59 -5.71
C ASN A 308 -11.93 85.46 -6.89
N THR A 309 -11.00 84.96 -7.71
CA THR A 309 -10.57 85.64 -8.94
C THR A 309 -11.75 85.80 -9.91
N LEU A 310 -12.53 84.74 -10.15
CA LEU A 310 -13.71 84.80 -11.03
C LEU A 310 -14.80 85.73 -10.50
N ASN A 311 -15.08 85.70 -9.18
CA ASN A 311 -16.04 86.61 -8.56
C ASN A 311 -15.60 88.08 -8.68
N MET A 312 -14.30 88.36 -8.60
CA MET A 312 -13.75 89.69 -8.82
C MET A 312 -13.96 90.15 -10.26
N ILE A 313 -13.61 89.31 -11.24
CA ILE A 313 -13.82 89.61 -12.67
C ILE A 313 -15.32 89.79 -12.96
N PHE A 314 -16.18 88.96 -12.37
CA PHE A 314 -17.64 89.08 -12.49
C PHE A 314 -18.14 90.47 -12.01
N ARG A 315 -17.66 90.95 -10.86
CA ARG A 315 -17.98 92.30 -10.37
C ARG A 315 -17.45 93.39 -11.30
N MET A 316 -16.26 93.21 -11.88
CA MET A 316 -15.70 94.15 -12.86
C MET A 316 -16.61 94.27 -14.09
N THR A 317 -17.10 93.15 -14.61
CA THR A 317 -18.03 93.17 -15.77
C THR A 317 -19.36 93.85 -15.47
N GLN A 318 -19.79 93.92 -14.20
CA GLN A 318 -20.98 94.69 -13.80
C GLN A 318 -20.73 96.20 -13.85
N ILE A 319 -19.52 96.63 -13.47
CA ILE A 319 -19.11 98.05 -13.51
C ILE A 319 -18.95 98.51 -14.97
N GLU A 320 -18.41 97.63 -15.82
CA GLU A 320 -18.20 97.91 -17.26
C GLU A 320 -19.47 97.73 -18.12
N GLU A 321 -20.63 97.47 -17.50
CA GLU A 321 -21.91 97.23 -18.18
C GLU A 321 -21.81 96.20 -19.33
N ALA A 322 -21.08 95.11 -19.09
CA ALA A 322 -20.83 94.06 -20.07
C ALA A 322 -21.66 92.79 -19.78
N PRO A 323 -22.98 92.79 -20.08
CA PRO A 323 -23.92 91.74 -19.66
C PRO A 323 -23.58 90.35 -20.23
N THR A 324 -23.06 90.29 -21.46
CA THR A 324 -22.63 89.03 -22.08
C THR A 324 -21.43 88.42 -21.35
N SER A 325 -20.44 89.24 -20.98
CA SER A 325 -19.26 88.81 -20.24
C SER A 325 -19.61 88.37 -18.82
N GLN A 326 -20.53 89.08 -18.17
CA GLN A 326 -21.07 88.74 -16.85
C GLN A 326 -21.72 87.35 -16.87
N GLU A 327 -22.57 87.07 -17.85
CA GLU A 327 -23.26 85.78 -17.96
C GLU A 327 -22.29 84.64 -18.29
N MET A 328 -21.32 84.86 -19.19
CA MET A 328 -20.27 83.88 -19.47
C MET A 328 -19.45 83.53 -18.21
N LEU A 329 -19.12 84.50 -17.35
CA LEU A 329 -18.40 84.26 -16.10
C LEU A 329 -19.24 83.52 -15.07
N ARG A 330 -20.54 83.81 -15.00
CA ARG A 330 -21.49 83.08 -14.15
C ARG A 330 -21.53 81.60 -14.54
N VAL A 331 -21.70 81.33 -15.82
CA VAL A 331 -21.74 80.00 -16.42
C VAL A 331 -20.41 79.25 -16.21
N LEU A 332 -19.28 79.89 -16.45
CA LEU A 332 -17.95 79.32 -16.19
C LEU A 332 -17.76 78.97 -14.70
N SER A 333 -18.22 79.84 -13.80
CA SER A 333 -18.13 79.61 -12.35
C SER A 333 -18.97 78.42 -11.91
N ASN A 334 -20.12 78.17 -12.55
CA ASN A 334 -20.94 76.99 -12.31
C ASN A 334 -20.24 75.70 -12.76
N LEU A 335 -19.69 75.68 -13.97
CA LEU A 335 -18.94 74.53 -14.50
C LEU A 335 -17.74 74.18 -13.60
N LEU A 336 -16.98 75.17 -13.16
CA LEU A 336 -15.84 74.97 -12.25
C LEU A 336 -16.27 74.51 -10.87
N ARG A 337 -17.39 75.02 -10.34
CA ARG A 337 -17.95 74.57 -9.06
C ARG A 337 -18.34 73.10 -9.13
N TYR A 338 -18.97 72.70 -10.22
CA TYR A 338 -19.34 71.31 -10.44
C TYR A 338 -18.11 70.39 -10.54
N SER A 339 -17.07 70.81 -11.26
CA SER A 339 -15.80 70.06 -11.39
C SER A 339 -15.01 69.91 -10.09
N LEU A 340 -14.93 70.96 -9.27
CA LEU A 340 -14.05 70.99 -8.10
C LEU A 340 -14.74 70.62 -6.78
N ARG A 341 -16.07 70.76 -6.67
CA ARG A 341 -16.80 70.53 -5.41
C ARG A 341 -17.68 69.29 -5.40
N THR A 342 -17.94 68.68 -6.55
CA THR A 342 -18.77 67.46 -6.57
C THR A 342 -17.97 66.27 -6.06
N THR A 343 -18.33 65.79 -4.87
CA THR A 343 -17.73 64.62 -4.22
C THR A 343 -18.61 63.37 -4.34
N ALA A 344 -19.90 63.54 -4.61
CA ALA A 344 -20.83 62.45 -4.81
C ALA A 344 -20.54 61.71 -6.13
N PRO A 345 -20.64 60.38 -6.18
CA PRO A 345 -20.42 59.61 -7.40
C PRO A 345 -21.57 59.74 -8.43
N PHE A 346 -22.75 60.20 -8.01
CA PHE A 346 -23.95 60.36 -8.82
C PHE A 346 -24.58 61.75 -8.63
N ALA A 347 -25.24 62.24 -9.68
CA ALA A 347 -26.04 63.46 -9.67
C ALA A 347 -27.35 63.26 -10.48
N PRO A 348 -28.44 63.97 -10.16
CA PRO A 348 -29.67 63.83 -10.93
C PRO A 348 -29.49 64.39 -12.36
N LEU A 349 -30.20 63.80 -13.31
CA LEU A 349 -30.07 64.09 -14.74
C LEU A 349 -30.27 65.57 -15.06
N ASN A 350 -31.18 66.26 -14.35
CA ASN A 350 -31.36 67.70 -14.49
C ASN A 350 -30.08 68.51 -14.23
N GLN A 351 -29.21 68.03 -13.33
CA GLN A 351 -27.94 68.66 -13.02
C GLN A 351 -26.91 68.42 -14.13
N GLU A 352 -26.80 67.21 -14.67
CA GLU A 352 -25.95 66.92 -15.84
C GLU A 352 -26.39 67.72 -17.07
N LEU A 353 -27.70 67.85 -17.31
CA LEU A 353 -28.23 68.66 -18.41
C LEU A 353 -27.90 70.14 -18.22
N ARG A 354 -28.06 70.70 -17.01
CA ARG A 354 -27.69 72.09 -16.73
C ARG A 354 -26.22 72.36 -17.01
N ILE A 355 -25.34 71.41 -16.72
CA ILE A 355 -23.90 71.52 -17.00
C ILE A 355 -23.63 71.49 -18.50
N VAL A 356 -24.39 70.69 -19.25
CA VAL A 356 -24.34 70.70 -20.71
C VAL A 356 -24.86 72.02 -21.29
N GLU A 357 -25.96 72.57 -20.78
CA GLU A 357 -26.50 73.88 -21.17
C GLU A 357 -25.49 75.00 -20.89
N ASP A 358 -24.90 75.02 -19.69
CA ASP A 358 -23.85 75.95 -19.30
C ASP A 358 -22.63 75.83 -20.25
N TYR A 359 -22.19 74.61 -20.57
CA TYR A 359 -21.12 74.40 -21.54
C TYR A 359 -21.48 74.91 -22.94
N MET A 360 -22.67 74.56 -23.44
CA MET A 360 -23.13 74.93 -24.78
C MET A 360 -23.34 76.43 -24.92
N TYR A 361 -23.78 77.12 -23.87
CA TYR A 361 -23.88 78.58 -23.85
C TYR A 361 -22.52 79.24 -24.13
N ILE A 362 -21.44 78.76 -23.50
CA ILE A 362 -20.08 79.28 -23.78
C ILE A 362 -19.66 78.98 -25.22
N GLN A 363 -19.93 77.77 -25.71
CA GLN A 363 -19.54 77.40 -27.08
C GLN A 363 -20.34 78.17 -28.13
N GLU A 364 -21.63 78.43 -27.90
CA GLU A 364 -22.48 79.26 -28.76
C GLU A 364 -21.96 80.70 -28.84
N LYS A 365 -21.55 81.30 -27.72
CA LYS A 365 -20.89 82.62 -27.74
C LYS A 365 -19.54 82.62 -28.45
N ARG A 366 -18.80 81.51 -28.40
CA ARG A 366 -17.49 81.39 -29.05
C ARG A 366 -17.59 81.19 -30.56
N PHE A 367 -18.53 80.37 -31.02
CA PHE A 367 -18.65 79.97 -32.42
C PHE A 367 -19.77 80.69 -33.18
N GLY A 368 -20.60 81.47 -32.49
CA GLY A 368 -21.71 82.22 -33.09
C GLY A 368 -22.70 81.30 -33.79
N ASP A 369 -23.24 81.75 -34.92
CA ASP A 369 -24.25 81.03 -35.69
C ASP A 369 -23.76 79.69 -36.30
N ARG A 370 -22.46 79.37 -36.18
CA ARG A 370 -21.89 78.11 -36.66
C ARG A 370 -22.26 76.91 -35.80
N ILE A 371 -22.83 77.12 -34.61
CA ILE A 371 -23.27 76.02 -33.76
C ILE A 371 -24.72 76.21 -33.35
N SER A 372 -25.55 75.22 -33.67
CA SER A 372 -26.92 75.12 -33.18
C SER A 372 -27.05 73.89 -32.29
N TRP A 373 -27.92 73.94 -31.30
CA TRP A 373 -28.10 72.80 -30.42
C TRP A 373 -29.51 72.70 -29.86
N LYS A 374 -29.89 71.48 -29.48
CA LYS A 374 -31.16 71.23 -28.80
C LYS A 374 -31.08 70.01 -27.88
N ILE A 375 -31.86 70.09 -26.81
CA ILE A 375 -32.10 68.97 -25.89
C ILE A 375 -33.55 68.52 -26.08
N GLU A 376 -33.74 67.24 -26.42
CA GLU A 376 -35.04 66.56 -26.46
C GLU A 376 -35.08 65.56 -25.31
N CYS A 377 -35.75 65.91 -24.21
CA CYS A 377 -35.78 65.09 -23.00
C CYS A 377 -37.22 64.77 -22.62
N ASP A 378 -37.60 63.49 -22.72
CA ASP A 378 -38.96 62.99 -22.48
C ASP A 378 -39.04 62.15 -21.19
N VAL A 379 -38.38 62.62 -20.12
CA VAL A 379 -38.27 61.91 -18.84
C VAL A 379 -38.32 62.87 -17.66
N GLN A 380 -38.72 62.36 -16.48
CA GLN A 380 -38.66 63.13 -15.24
C GLN A 380 -37.22 63.22 -14.72
N THR A 381 -36.51 64.26 -15.18
CA THR A 381 -35.06 64.46 -14.99
C THR A 381 -34.58 64.51 -13.53
N GLN A 382 -35.47 64.73 -12.57
CA GLN A 382 -35.14 64.76 -11.14
C GLN A 382 -35.12 63.37 -10.48
N MET A 383 -35.77 62.37 -11.10
CA MET A 383 -35.88 61.00 -10.56
C MET A 383 -34.80 60.05 -11.10
N ILE A 384 -33.98 60.52 -12.04
CA ILE A 384 -32.96 59.73 -12.70
C ILE A 384 -31.60 60.21 -12.22
N GLU A 385 -30.84 59.31 -11.59
CA GLU A 385 -29.44 59.56 -11.22
C GLU A 385 -28.49 59.03 -12.28
N LEU A 386 -27.53 59.87 -12.66
CA LEU A 386 -26.43 59.50 -13.55
C LEU A 386 -25.10 59.66 -12.83
N PRO A 387 -24.06 58.89 -13.20
CA PRO A 387 -22.70 59.19 -12.77
C PRO A 387 -22.33 60.61 -13.20
N VAL A 388 -21.76 61.39 -12.28
CA VAL A 388 -21.32 62.77 -12.55
C VAL A 388 -20.37 62.80 -13.76
N PHE A 389 -20.43 63.80 -14.64
CA PHE A 389 -19.63 63.92 -15.86
C PHE A 389 -19.87 62.81 -16.89
N LEU A 390 -21.11 62.38 -17.08
CA LEU A 390 -21.48 61.43 -18.12
C LEU A 390 -21.78 62.15 -19.45
N LEU A 391 -22.56 63.23 -19.42
CA LEU A 391 -23.03 63.90 -20.64
C LEU A 391 -22.01 64.88 -21.21
N GLN A 392 -21.37 65.66 -20.33
CA GLN A 392 -20.44 66.73 -20.72
C GLN A 392 -19.33 66.25 -21.67
N PRO A 393 -18.61 65.13 -21.43
CA PRO A 393 -17.53 64.73 -22.33
C PRO A 393 -18.03 64.29 -23.71
N LEU A 394 -19.26 63.80 -23.83
CA LEU A 394 -19.85 63.46 -25.13
C LEU A 394 -20.17 64.71 -25.94
N VAL A 395 -20.73 65.72 -25.29
CA VAL A 395 -21.04 67.01 -25.92
C VAL A 395 -19.75 67.76 -26.25
N GLU A 396 -18.75 67.72 -25.39
CA GLU A 396 -17.41 68.26 -25.66
C GLU A 396 -16.78 67.61 -26.89
N ASN A 397 -16.84 66.28 -27.00
CA ASN A 397 -16.36 65.57 -28.19
C ASN A 397 -17.10 66.02 -29.46
N ALA A 398 -18.43 66.15 -29.40
CA ALA A 398 -19.25 66.62 -30.52
C ALA A 398 -18.86 68.04 -30.96
N VAL A 399 -18.60 68.95 -30.02
CA VAL A 399 -18.13 70.32 -30.34
C VAL A 399 -16.73 70.32 -30.92
N ILE A 400 -15.76 69.68 -30.23
CA ILE A 400 -14.34 69.75 -30.60
C ILE A 400 -14.07 68.96 -31.88
N HIS A 401 -14.50 67.72 -31.96
CA HIS A 401 -14.17 66.83 -33.07
C HIS A 401 -15.20 66.87 -34.20
N GLY A 402 -16.46 67.17 -33.90
CA GLY A 402 -17.52 67.26 -34.91
C GLY A 402 -17.58 68.64 -35.56
N ILE A 403 -17.91 69.66 -34.78
CA ILE A 403 -18.32 70.98 -35.30
C ILE A 403 -17.14 71.95 -35.50
N SER A 404 -16.16 71.98 -34.59
CA SER A 404 -15.13 73.04 -34.59
C SER A 404 -14.29 73.10 -35.88
N MET A 405 -14.08 71.93 -36.51
CA MET A 405 -13.31 71.77 -37.75
C MET A 405 -14.15 71.89 -39.03
N LYS A 406 -15.48 72.02 -38.92
CA LYS A 406 -16.40 72.12 -40.07
C LYS A 406 -16.69 73.60 -40.37
N GLU A 407 -16.27 74.11 -41.52
CA GLU A 407 -16.38 75.53 -41.87
C GLU A 407 -17.84 76.02 -41.83
N ASP A 408 -18.76 75.26 -42.44
CA ASP A 408 -20.20 75.56 -42.50
C ASP A 408 -20.95 75.44 -41.15
N GLY A 409 -20.24 75.03 -40.09
CA GLY A 409 -20.85 74.77 -38.81
C GLY A 409 -21.74 73.53 -38.79
N GLY A 410 -22.56 73.41 -37.75
CA GLY A 410 -23.52 72.32 -37.65
C GLY A 410 -24.36 72.35 -36.38
N SER A 411 -24.98 71.21 -36.12
CA SER A 411 -25.97 71.04 -35.06
C SER A 411 -25.59 69.88 -34.13
N ILE A 412 -25.83 70.07 -32.83
CA ILE A 412 -25.72 69.03 -31.81
C ILE A 412 -27.10 68.77 -31.22
N LYS A 413 -27.49 67.51 -31.19
CA LYS A 413 -28.74 67.06 -30.59
C LYS A 413 -28.44 66.12 -29.44
N ILE A 414 -29.04 66.40 -28.29
CA ILE A 414 -29.05 65.49 -27.13
C ILE A 414 -30.47 64.97 -26.99
N ALA A 415 -30.66 63.66 -27.10
CA ALA A 415 -31.96 63.03 -26.94
C ALA A 415 -31.95 62.03 -25.79
N ILE A 416 -32.90 62.16 -24.86
CA ILE A 416 -33.01 61.28 -23.71
C ILE A 416 -34.42 60.73 -23.63
N LYS A 417 -34.50 59.40 -23.67
CA LYS A 417 -35.76 58.65 -23.64
C LYS A 417 -35.66 57.49 -22.67
N GLN A 418 -36.75 57.19 -21.98
CA GLN A 418 -36.85 56.01 -21.14
C GLN A 418 -37.85 55.05 -21.76
N ASN A 419 -37.46 53.78 -21.87
CA ASN A 419 -38.37 52.71 -22.29
C ASN A 419 -38.20 51.53 -21.32
N MET A 420 -39.29 51.13 -20.66
CA MET A 420 -39.29 50.13 -19.58
C MET A 420 -38.24 50.47 -18.51
N GLU A 421 -37.29 49.56 -18.24
CA GLU A 421 -36.22 49.73 -17.25
C GLU A 421 -34.91 50.28 -17.85
N GLN A 422 -34.91 50.72 -19.12
CA GLN A 422 -33.72 51.22 -19.79
C GLN A 422 -33.81 52.71 -20.11
N LEU A 423 -32.74 53.43 -19.79
CA LEU A 423 -32.55 54.82 -20.17
C LEU A 423 -31.64 54.89 -21.40
N TYR A 424 -32.14 55.53 -22.44
CA TYR A 424 -31.41 55.78 -23.68
C TYR A 424 -31.00 57.24 -23.72
N ILE A 425 -29.70 57.47 -23.82
CA ILE A 425 -29.09 58.79 -23.93
C ILE A 425 -28.35 58.82 -25.25
N GLU A 426 -28.70 59.75 -26.12
CA GLU A 426 -28.09 59.94 -27.42
C GLU A 426 -27.49 61.35 -27.50
N VAL A 427 -26.26 61.43 -27.98
CA VAL A 427 -25.62 62.68 -28.40
C VAL A 427 -25.20 62.51 -29.85
N SER A 428 -25.78 63.31 -30.73
CA SER A 428 -25.50 63.28 -32.16
C SER A 428 -25.09 64.65 -32.68
N ASP A 429 -24.10 64.70 -33.56
CA ASP A 429 -23.66 65.90 -34.27
C ASP A 429 -23.72 65.72 -35.78
N THR A 430 -23.77 66.84 -36.51
CA THR A 430 -23.71 66.89 -37.99
C THR A 430 -22.33 67.32 -38.48
N GLY A 431 -21.27 67.02 -37.71
CA GLY A 431 -19.89 67.36 -38.01
C GLY A 431 -19.24 66.53 -39.11
N LEU A 432 -17.91 66.52 -39.14
CA LEU A 432 -17.12 65.81 -40.16
C LEU A 432 -17.19 64.28 -40.04
N GLY A 433 -17.70 63.75 -38.93
CA GLY A 433 -17.73 62.31 -38.67
C GLY A 433 -16.35 61.66 -38.69
N MET A 434 -16.31 60.34 -38.83
CA MET A 434 -15.09 59.54 -38.79
C MET A 434 -15.00 58.58 -39.97
N LYS A 435 -13.77 58.36 -40.46
CA LYS A 435 -13.48 57.28 -41.42
C LYS A 435 -13.80 55.91 -40.82
N LEU A 436 -14.23 54.99 -41.67
CA LEU A 436 -14.64 53.64 -41.26
C LEU A 436 -13.55 52.91 -40.46
N GLU A 437 -12.28 53.04 -40.87
CA GLU A 437 -11.14 52.46 -40.16
C GLU A 437 -11.05 52.95 -38.70
N LYS A 438 -11.27 54.24 -38.47
CA LYS A 438 -11.23 54.85 -37.15
C LYS A 438 -12.44 54.44 -36.30
N LEU A 439 -13.62 54.35 -36.92
CA LEU A 439 -14.84 53.88 -36.27
C LEU A 439 -14.69 52.43 -35.78
N GLU A 440 -14.16 51.54 -36.61
CA GLU A 440 -13.95 50.14 -36.24
C GLU A 440 -12.88 49.96 -35.15
N GLN A 441 -11.82 50.78 -35.15
CA GLN A 441 -10.87 50.83 -34.03
C GLN A 441 -11.57 51.20 -32.71
N ILE A 442 -12.43 52.21 -32.72
CA ILE A 442 -13.17 52.65 -31.53
C ILE A 442 -14.15 51.57 -31.08
N ARG A 443 -14.92 50.96 -31.99
CA ARG A 443 -15.85 49.87 -31.69
C ARG A 443 -15.14 48.64 -31.11
N SER A 444 -13.99 48.26 -31.67
CA SER A 444 -13.16 47.16 -31.17
C SER A 444 -12.64 47.45 -29.76
N ALA A 445 -12.14 48.67 -29.52
CA ALA A 445 -11.63 49.08 -28.22
C ALA A 445 -12.73 49.19 -27.14
N ILE A 446 -13.96 49.57 -27.52
CA ILE A 446 -15.15 49.50 -26.64
C ILE A 446 -15.45 48.04 -26.25
N LYS A 447 -15.40 47.10 -27.21
CA LYS A 447 -15.58 45.66 -26.92
C LYS A 447 -14.48 45.09 -26.01
N GLN A 448 -13.25 45.60 -26.09
CA GLN A 448 -12.12 45.21 -25.23
C GLN A 448 -12.04 45.99 -23.91
N ARG A 449 -13.18 46.32 -23.31
CA ARG A 449 -13.30 47.04 -22.03
C ARG A 449 -12.66 48.45 -22.01
N GLY A 450 -12.60 49.14 -23.15
CA GLY A 450 -12.15 50.53 -23.24
C GLY A 450 -10.63 50.74 -23.21
N LYS A 451 -9.82 49.70 -23.48
CA LYS A 451 -8.37 49.84 -23.70
C LYS A 451 -8.12 50.31 -25.14
N GLY A 452 -7.51 51.50 -25.31
CA GLY A 452 -7.15 52.06 -26.63
C GLY A 452 -8.12 53.10 -27.22
N VAL A 453 -9.21 53.44 -26.52
CA VAL A 453 -10.09 54.58 -26.87
C VAL A 453 -9.51 55.87 -26.26
N GLY A 454 -9.75 57.04 -26.88
CA GLY A 454 -9.44 58.34 -26.30
C GLY A 454 -9.96 58.50 -24.86
N ILE A 455 -9.27 59.32 -24.06
CA ILE A 455 -9.42 59.42 -22.59
C ILE A 455 -10.88 59.60 -22.17
N GLY A 456 -11.66 60.44 -22.88
CA GLY A 456 -13.07 60.72 -22.56
C GLY A 456 -14.00 59.52 -22.71
N LEU A 457 -14.11 58.96 -23.92
CA LEU A 457 -15.06 57.86 -24.20
C LEU A 457 -14.67 56.54 -23.49
N GLY A 458 -13.36 56.28 -23.32
CA GLY A 458 -12.87 55.13 -22.55
C GLY A 458 -13.22 55.22 -21.06
N ASN A 459 -13.20 56.43 -20.48
CA ASN A 459 -13.63 56.67 -19.10
C ASN A 459 -15.14 56.48 -18.93
N ILE A 460 -15.94 56.99 -19.88
CA ILE A 460 -17.40 56.81 -19.90
C ILE A 460 -17.75 55.31 -19.92
N TYR A 461 -17.14 54.54 -20.81
CA TYR A 461 -17.39 53.10 -20.90
C TYR A 461 -17.05 52.35 -19.61
N ARG A 462 -15.87 52.60 -19.03
CA ARG A 462 -15.46 51.98 -17.75
C ARG A 462 -16.42 52.32 -16.62
N ARG A 463 -16.88 53.57 -16.56
CA ARG A 463 -17.81 54.06 -15.54
C ARG A 463 -19.19 53.44 -15.67
N ILE A 464 -19.74 53.37 -16.89
CA ILE A 464 -21.01 52.71 -17.17
C ILE A 464 -20.93 51.22 -16.82
N SER A 465 -19.87 50.53 -17.25
CA SER A 465 -19.67 49.10 -16.98
C SER A 465 -19.53 48.79 -15.47
N ALA A 466 -18.95 49.72 -14.71
CA ALA A 466 -18.78 49.57 -13.26
C ALA A 466 -20.10 49.73 -12.50
N TYR A 467 -20.97 50.64 -12.92
CA TYR A 467 -22.19 51.00 -12.18
C TYR A 467 -23.47 50.31 -12.67
N TYR A 468 -23.52 49.79 -13.90
CA TYR A 468 -24.73 49.22 -14.48
C TYR A 468 -24.50 47.78 -14.97
N GLU A 469 -25.49 46.90 -14.78
CA GLU A 469 -25.44 45.48 -15.18
C GLU A 469 -25.49 45.29 -16.70
N HIS A 470 -26.30 46.10 -17.38
CA HIS A 470 -26.49 46.09 -18.83
C HIS A 470 -26.23 47.47 -19.43
N GLY A 471 -25.04 48.01 -19.16
CA GLY A 471 -24.60 49.30 -19.68
C GLY A 471 -23.90 49.15 -21.03
N GLU A 472 -24.45 49.72 -22.09
CA GLU A 472 -23.87 49.68 -23.44
C GLU A 472 -23.55 51.08 -23.97
N VAL A 473 -22.50 51.15 -24.79
CA VAL A 473 -22.13 52.36 -25.54
C VAL A 473 -21.99 51.99 -27.01
N GLN A 474 -22.81 52.60 -27.84
CA GLN A 474 -22.83 52.39 -29.29
C GLN A 474 -22.36 53.68 -29.97
N VAL A 475 -21.54 53.53 -31.00
CA VAL A 475 -20.99 54.64 -31.79
C VAL A 475 -21.24 54.35 -33.26
N ASP A 476 -21.92 55.29 -33.90
CA ASP A 476 -22.19 55.31 -35.32
C ASP A 476 -21.65 56.62 -35.90
N SER A 477 -20.95 56.55 -37.02
CA SER A 477 -20.46 57.75 -37.69
C SER A 477 -20.20 57.45 -39.15
N ARG A 478 -20.35 58.47 -39.99
CA ARG A 478 -19.98 58.40 -41.39
C ARG A 478 -19.27 59.69 -41.76
N GLU A 479 -18.20 59.56 -42.56
CA GLU A 479 -17.38 60.69 -42.99
C GLU A 479 -18.27 61.74 -43.69
N ASN A 480 -18.17 62.98 -43.23
CA ASN A 480 -18.96 64.16 -43.59
C ASN A 480 -20.47 64.11 -43.27
N GLU A 481 -20.95 63.10 -42.53
CA GLU A 481 -22.35 62.96 -42.12
C GLU A 481 -22.54 63.03 -40.59
N GLY A 482 -21.46 63.26 -39.85
CA GLY A 482 -21.47 63.43 -38.39
C GLY A 482 -21.27 62.15 -37.59
N THR A 483 -21.47 62.25 -36.27
CA THR A 483 -21.31 61.16 -35.31
C THR A 483 -22.53 61.08 -34.38
N ARG A 484 -22.94 59.85 -34.06
CA ARG A 484 -23.99 59.53 -33.10
C ARG A 484 -23.41 58.58 -32.05
N ILE A 485 -23.45 59.02 -30.80
CA ILE A 485 -23.09 58.20 -29.63
C ILE A 485 -24.35 57.93 -28.83
N GLN A 486 -24.67 56.65 -28.62
CA GLN A 486 -25.80 56.21 -27.83
C GLN A 486 -25.32 55.42 -26.61
N ILE A 487 -25.73 55.86 -25.44
CA ILE A 487 -25.58 55.14 -24.18
C ILE A 487 -26.91 54.50 -23.81
N ILE A 488 -26.87 53.23 -23.46
CA ILE A 488 -28.02 52.48 -22.93
C ILE A 488 -27.68 52.08 -21.51
N LEU A 489 -28.44 52.59 -20.54
CA LEU A 489 -28.28 52.27 -19.13
C LEU A 489 -29.41 51.35 -18.69
N GLY A 490 -29.06 50.13 -18.25
CA GLY A 490 -29.99 49.22 -17.58
C GLY A 490 -30.02 49.42 -16.06
N ARG A 491 -30.28 48.34 -15.31
CA ARG A 491 -30.34 48.38 -13.85
C ARG A 491 -28.96 48.69 -13.23
N ARG A 492 -28.97 49.57 -12.22
CA ARG A 492 -27.78 49.89 -11.40
C ARG A 492 -27.39 48.69 -10.56
N LYS A 493 -26.10 48.37 -10.51
CA LYS A 493 -25.52 47.34 -9.63
C LYS A 493 -25.66 47.80 -8.19
N GLN A 494 -26.18 46.94 -7.31
CA GLN A 494 -26.30 47.21 -5.87
C GLN A 494 -24.94 47.34 -5.20
#